data_AF-A0A918HZW9-F1
#
_entry.id   AF-A0A918HZW9-F1
#
_cell.length_a   1.000
_cell.length_b   1.000
_cell.length_c   1.000
_cell.angle_alpha   90.00
_cell.angle_beta   90.00
_cell.angle_gamma   90.00
#
_symmetry.space_group_name_H-M   'P 1'
#
loop_
_entity.id
_entity.type
_entity.pdbx_description
1 polymer ?
#
loop_
_entity_poly.entity_id
_entity_poly.type
_entity_poly.pdbx_seq_one_letter_code
_entity_poly.pdbx_strand_id
1 'polypeptide(L)'
;MTDTARDDTTGPKRSAPARLLIAAGHRWPTLLAVALAVATFADGLPGLAFLAWLLFVMPVCYLLFGAARGEFRPRGALARQLYGLLAFGTVALLALALDDTLARYLLAAGWLGHAAWDFAHRRTGRVVPRAWSEWCCVVDLLGAVALLALA
;
A
#
# COMPACT_ATOMS: atom_id res chain seq x y z
N MET A 1 38.31 -50.97 -18.41
CA MET A 1 37.12 -50.24 -18.89
C MET A 1 36.88 -49.13 -17.89
N THR A 2 37.35 -47.94 -18.24
CA THR A 2 37.54 -46.80 -17.34
C THR A 2 36.32 -45.89 -17.35
N ASP A 3 36.06 -45.38 -16.15
CA ASP A 3 35.64 -44.02 -15.79
C ASP A 3 34.16 -43.65 -15.72
N THR A 4 33.76 -43.36 -14.49
CA THR A 4 32.56 -42.67 -14.05
C THR A 4 32.93 -41.22 -13.72
N ALA A 5 32.45 -40.21 -14.47
CA ALA A 5 32.37 -38.85 -13.93
C ALA A 5 31.41 -37.94 -14.71
N ARG A 6 30.27 -37.67 -14.06
CA ARG A 6 29.46 -36.44 -14.04
C ARG A 6 29.65 -35.43 -15.17
N ASP A 7 28.61 -35.32 -15.99
CA ASP A 7 28.32 -34.12 -16.77
C ASP A 7 27.68 -33.05 -15.84
N ASP A 8 28.39 -31.93 -15.68
CA ASP A 8 27.97 -30.78 -14.89
C ASP A 8 26.78 -30.10 -15.57
N THR A 9 25.58 -30.27 -14.99
CA THR A 9 24.36 -29.57 -15.41
C THR A 9 24.44 -28.09 -15.06
N THR A 10 25.19 -27.34 -15.87
CA THR A 10 25.16 -25.89 -15.89
C THR A 10 23.88 -25.43 -16.59
N GLY A 11 22.77 -25.38 -15.84
CA GLY A 11 21.54 -24.75 -16.31
C GLY A 11 21.80 -23.32 -16.81
N PRO A 12 21.11 -22.85 -17.86
CA PRO A 12 21.44 -21.60 -18.53
C PRO A 12 21.40 -20.41 -17.56
N LYS A 13 22.56 -19.74 -17.37
CA LYS A 13 22.68 -18.49 -16.60
C LYS A 13 21.94 -17.38 -17.33
N ARG A 14 20.68 -17.12 -16.96
CA ARG A 14 19.89 -16.00 -17.50
C ARG A 14 20.66 -14.68 -17.34
N SER A 15 20.77 -13.91 -18.41
CA SER A 15 21.50 -12.65 -18.45
C SER A 15 20.95 -11.64 -17.43
N ALA A 16 21.83 -10.81 -16.85
CA ALA A 16 21.46 -9.76 -15.89
C ALA A 16 20.25 -8.88 -16.33
N PRO A 17 20.14 -8.42 -17.60
CA PRO A 17 18.97 -7.66 -18.04
C PRO A 17 17.66 -8.48 -18.01
N ALA A 18 17.69 -9.77 -18.36
CA ALA A 18 16.50 -10.63 -18.28
C ALA A 18 16.04 -10.84 -16.83
N ARG A 19 16.96 -10.87 -15.86
CA ARG A 19 16.63 -10.94 -14.43
C ARG A 19 16.04 -9.63 -13.92
N LEU A 20 16.55 -8.48 -14.37
CA LEU A 20 16.00 -7.17 -14.04
C LEU A 20 14.59 -6.96 -14.60
N LEU A 21 14.34 -7.37 -15.84
CA LEU A 21 13.01 -7.29 -16.45
C LEU A 21 11.99 -8.22 -15.78
N ILE A 22 12.38 -9.44 -15.41
CA ILE A 22 11.51 -10.35 -14.65
C ILE A 22 11.28 -9.83 -13.22
N ALA A 23 12.30 -9.29 -12.57
CA ALA A 23 12.19 -8.67 -11.24
C ALA A 23 11.30 -7.42 -11.26
N ALA A 24 11.41 -6.58 -12.29
CA ALA A 24 10.53 -5.43 -12.52
C ALA A 24 9.09 -5.90 -12.80
N GLY A 25 8.92 -7.00 -13.54
CA GLY A 25 7.62 -7.63 -13.76
C GLY A 25 6.96 -8.18 -12.48
N HIS A 26 7.72 -8.53 -11.45
CA HIS A 26 7.19 -8.93 -10.13
C HIS A 26 7.05 -7.77 -9.13
N ARG A 27 7.78 -6.66 -9.32
CA ARG A 27 7.73 -5.47 -8.44
C ARG A 27 7.01 -4.28 -9.05
N TRP A 28 6.32 -4.46 -10.17
CA TRP A 28 5.60 -3.38 -10.86
C TRP A 28 4.66 -2.59 -9.93
N PRO A 29 3.92 -3.19 -8.95
CA PRO A 29 3.05 -2.40 -8.08
C PRO A 29 3.85 -1.46 -7.18
N THR A 30 4.97 -1.94 -6.63
CA THR A 30 5.88 -1.13 -5.82
C THR A 30 6.54 -0.02 -6.63
N LEU A 31 7.03 -0.33 -7.83
CA LEU A 31 7.67 0.67 -8.69
C LEU A 31 6.68 1.75 -9.13
N LEU A 32 5.45 1.35 -9.48
CA LEU A 32 4.38 2.29 -9.81
C LEU A 32 3.97 3.14 -8.59
N ALA A 33 3.91 2.55 -7.40
CA ALA A 33 3.61 3.26 -6.16
C ALA A 33 4.66 4.33 -5.85
N VAL A 34 5.95 3.97 -5.94
CA VAL A 34 7.06 4.91 -5.74
C VAL A 34 7.01 6.02 -6.78
N ALA A 35 6.84 5.68 -8.07
CA ALA A 35 6.77 6.67 -9.14
C ALA A 35 5.60 7.65 -8.94
N LEU A 36 4.42 7.14 -8.59
CA LEU A 36 3.27 7.99 -8.32
C LEU A 36 3.46 8.86 -7.07
N ALA A 37 4.00 8.31 -5.98
CA ALA A 37 4.25 9.07 -4.76
C ALA A 37 5.24 10.21 -5.03
N VAL A 38 6.35 9.91 -5.72
CA VAL A 38 7.32 10.95 -6.14
C VAL A 38 6.63 12.00 -7.00
N ALA A 39 5.87 11.61 -8.02
CA ALA A 39 5.15 12.56 -8.87
C ALA A 39 4.11 13.40 -8.11
N THR A 40 3.48 12.85 -7.07
CA THR A 40 2.45 13.52 -6.27
C THR A 40 3.04 14.53 -5.30
N PHE A 41 4.22 14.24 -4.73
CA PHE A 41 4.84 15.05 -3.68
C PHE A 41 6.06 15.87 -4.16
N ALA A 42 6.44 15.77 -5.44
CA ALA A 42 7.59 16.49 -6.01
C ALA A 42 7.45 18.02 -5.91
N ASP A 43 6.24 18.53 -6.11
CA ASP A 43 5.94 19.97 -6.08
C ASP A 43 5.45 20.46 -4.71
N GLY A 44 5.58 19.62 -3.67
CA GLY A 44 5.13 19.90 -2.30
C GLY A 44 3.93 19.06 -1.86
N LEU A 45 3.33 19.43 -0.74
CA LEU A 45 2.16 18.72 -0.20
C LEU A 45 0.88 19.12 -0.94
N PRO A 46 0.08 18.16 -1.43
CA PRO A 46 -1.30 18.40 -1.79
C PRO A 46 -2.08 18.98 -0.59
N GLY A 47 -3.17 19.69 -0.86
CA GLY A 47 -4.00 20.26 0.20
C GLY A 47 -4.42 19.22 1.24
N LEU A 48 -4.33 19.55 2.53
CA LEU A 48 -4.62 18.62 3.63
C LEU A 48 -6.04 18.05 3.54
N ALA A 49 -7.01 18.83 3.06
CA ALA A 49 -8.37 18.36 2.83
C ALA A 49 -8.46 17.25 1.77
N PHE A 50 -7.65 17.33 0.71
CA PHE A 50 -7.56 16.28 -0.31
C PHE A 50 -6.94 15.00 0.27
N LEU A 51 -5.87 15.14 1.06
CA LEU A 51 -5.22 14.00 1.73
C LEU A 51 -6.13 13.34 2.77
N ALA A 52 -6.95 14.12 3.48
CA ALA A 52 -7.98 13.62 4.39
C ALA A 52 -9.06 12.83 3.63
N TRP A 53 -9.52 13.36 2.49
CA TRP A 53 -10.50 12.66 1.65
C TRP A 53 -9.95 11.33 1.11
N LEU A 54 -8.70 11.31 0.63
CA LEU A 54 -8.03 10.07 0.21
C LEU A 54 -7.98 9.04 1.33
N LEU A 55 -7.59 9.46 2.53
CA LEU A 55 -7.54 8.58 3.71
C LEU A 55 -8.91 7.96 4.03
N PHE A 56 -10.00 8.69 3.81
CA PHE A 56 -11.36 8.17 3.99
C PHE A 56 -11.80 7.22 2.86
N VAL A 57 -11.45 7.50 1.62
CA VAL A 57 -11.91 6.69 0.47
C VAL A 57 -11.21 5.35 0.39
N MET A 58 -9.95 5.27 0.82
CA MET A 58 -9.21 4.01 0.86
C MET A 58 -9.97 2.86 1.58
N PRO A 59 -10.42 2.99 2.84
CA PRO A 59 -11.18 1.93 3.52
C PRO A 59 -12.57 1.69 2.91
N VAL A 60 -13.17 2.69 2.23
CA VAL A 60 -14.40 2.47 1.45
C VAL A 60 -14.12 1.52 0.28
N CYS A 61 -13.01 1.70 -0.44
CA CYS A 61 -12.60 0.77 -1.50
C CYS A 61 -12.41 -0.65 -0.97
N TYR A 62 -11.88 -0.82 0.25
CA TYR A 62 -11.73 -2.13 0.88
C TYR A 62 -13.08 -2.82 1.13
N LEU A 63 -14.10 -2.06 1.53
CA LEU A 63 -15.46 -2.59 1.66
C LEU A 63 -16.00 -3.08 0.31
N LEU A 64 -15.79 -2.30 -0.75
CA LEU A 64 -16.21 -2.67 -2.11
C LEU A 64 -15.51 -3.93 -2.60
N PHE A 65 -14.19 -4.03 -2.43
CA PHE A 65 -13.43 -5.22 -2.80
C PHE A 65 -13.84 -6.45 -1.99
N GLY A 66 -14.02 -6.30 -0.68
CA GLY A 66 -14.48 -7.38 0.18
C GLY A 66 -15.88 -7.89 -0.19
N ALA A 67 -16.78 -6.97 -0.57
CA ALA A 67 -18.11 -7.31 -1.07
C ALA A 67 -18.03 -8.04 -2.43
N ALA A 68 -17.29 -7.49 -3.38
CA ALA A 68 -17.14 -8.05 -4.72
C ALA A 68 -16.48 -9.44 -4.72
N ARG A 69 -15.57 -9.71 -3.78
CA ARG A 69 -14.88 -11.00 -3.63
C ARG A 69 -15.59 -11.96 -2.66
N GLY A 70 -16.70 -11.56 -2.05
CA GLY A 70 -17.46 -12.40 -1.11
C GLY A 70 -16.71 -12.74 0.19
N GLU A 71 -15.79 -11.88 0.62
CA GLU A 71 -14.86 -12.18 1.72
C GLU A 71 -15.40 -11.79 3.12
N PHE A 72 -16.67 -11.41 3.19
CA PHE A 72 -17.36 -11.11 4.46
C PHE A 72 -18.03 -12.32 5.12
N ARG A 73 -17.95 -13.51 4.49
CA ARG A 73 -18.51 -14.75 5.04
C ARG A 73 -17.92 -15.17 6.39
N PRO A 74 -16.60 -15.05 6.64
CA PRO A 74 -16.03 -15.35 7.95
C PRO A 74 -16.55 -14.39 9.02
N ARG A 75 -16.93 -14.91 10.19
CA ARG A 75 -17.37 -14.10 11.34
C ARG A 75 -16.33 -13.03 11.67
N GLY A 76 -16.76 -11.78 11.78
CA GLY A 76 -15.91 -10.63 12.12
C GLY A 76 -15.10 -10.03 10.96
N ALA A 77 -15.16 -10.58 9.74
CA ALA A 77 -14.48 -9.98 8.58
C ALA A 77 -15.05 -8.60 8.23
N LEU A 78 -16.38 -8.48 8.12
CA LEU A 78 -17.06 -7.20 7.89
C LEU A 78 -16.82 -6.22 9.04
N ALA A 79 -16.93 -6.69 10.29
CA ALA A 79 -16.72 -5.84 11.47
C ALA A 79 -15.32 -5.19 11.48
N ARG A 80 -14.28 -5.92 11.06
CA ARG A 80 -12.93 -5.35 10.91
C ARG A 80 -12.88 -4.24 9.86
N GLN A 81 -13.53 -4.43 8.70
CA GLN A 81 -13.55 -3.39 7.68
C GLN A 81 -14.35 -2.16 8.12
N LEU A 82 -15.46 -2.35 8.83
CA LEU A 82 -16.22 -1.25 9.42
C LEU A 82 -15.41 -0.52 10.49
N TYR A 83 -14.64 -1.24 11.31
CA TYR A 83 -13.71 -0.64 12.27
C TYR A 83 -12.64 0.20 11.57
N GLY A 84 -12.03 -0.33 10.49
CA GLY A 84 -11.09 0.42 9.66
C GLY A 84 -11.72 1.70 9.09
N LEU A 85 -12.90 1.60 8.48
CA LEU A 85 -13.64 2.75 7.96
C LEU A 85 -13.93 3.80 9.05
N LEU A 86 -14.40 3.37 10.22
CA LEU A 86 -14.70 4.27 11.33
C LEU A 86 -13.42 4.95 11.84
N ALA A 87 -12.34 4.20 12.03
CA ALA A 87 -11.08 4.74 12.53
C ALA A 87 -10.49 5.77 11.57
N PHE A 88 -10.28 5.40 10.31
CA PHE A 88 -9.69 6.29 9.30
C PHE A 88 -10.63 7.44 8.93
N GLY A 89 -11.93 7.20 8.87
CA GLY A 89 -12.92 8.26 8.65
C GLY A 89 -12.96 9.27 9.79
N THR A 90 -12.83 8.81 11.05
CA THR A 90 -12.72 9.73 12.19
C THR A 90 -11.46 10.59 12.08
N VAL A 91 -10.32 9.99 11.75
CA VAL A 91 -9.06 10.73 11.54
C VAL A 91 -9.19 11.76 10.42
N ALA A 92 -9.79 11.38 9.29
CA ALA A 92 -10.04 12.29 8.17
C ALA A 92 -10.95 13.46 8.56
N LEU A 93 -12.07 13.19 9.24
CA LEU A 93 -13.00 14.24 9.68
C LEU A 93 -12.36 15.18 10.71
N LEU A 94 -11.58 14.65 11.66
CA LEU A 94 -10.87 15.46 12.63
C LEU A 94 -9.81 16.34 11.95
N ALA A 95 -9.08 15.83 10.96
CA ALA A 95 -8.11 16.62 10.21
C ALA A 95 -8.76 17.81 9.48
N LEU A 96 -10.02 17.69 9.06
CA LEU A 96 -10.78 18.79 8.44
C LEU A 96 -11.29 19.84 9.45
N ALA A 97 -11.30 19.51 10.74
CA ALA A 97 -11.83 20.36 11.80
C ALA A 97 -10.74 21.04 12.64
N LEU A 98 -9.49 20.62 12.51
CA LEU A 98 -8.34 21.13 13.26
C LEU A 98 -7.58 22.19 12.43
N ASP A 99 -6.69 22.92 13.09
CA ASP A 99 -5.72 23.78 12.40
C ASP A 99 -4.72 22.94 11.58
N ASP A 100 -4.11 23.58 10.58
CA ASP A 100 -3.21 22.93 9.63
C ASP A 100 -2.05 22.17 10.28
N THR A 101 -1.55 22.61 11.43
CA THR A 101 -0.41 21.95 12.08
C THR A 101 -0.85 20.65 12.73
N LEU A 102 -1.93 20.68 13.52
CA LEU A 102 -2.48 19.46 14.11
C LEU A 102 -3.03 18.51 13.04
N ALA A 103 -3.73 19.04 12.04
CA ALA A 103 -4.26 18.28 10.91
C ALA A 103 -3.15 17.51 10.19
N ARG A 104 -2.00 18.14 9.95
CA ARG A 104 -0.84 17.50 9.30
C ARG A 104 -0.31 16.31 10.08
N TYR A 105 -0.07 16.47 11.38
CA TYR A 105 0.42 15.36 12.22
C TYR A 105 -0.60 14.24 12.35
N LEU A 106 -1.88 14.60 12.48
CA LEU A 106 -2.98 13.65 12.56
C LEU A 106 -3.12 12.85 11.25
N LEU A 107 -3.00 13.51 10.10
CA LEU A 107 -2.98 12.85 8.79
C LEU A 107 -1.74 11.97 8.62
N ALA A 108 -0.56 12.41 9.05
CA ALA A 108 0.64 11.59 8.99
C ALA A 108 0.46 10.28 9.78
N ALA A 109 -0.11 10.36 10.98
CA ALA A 109 -0.45 9.19 11.79
C ALA A 109 -1.53 8.32 11.12
N GLY A 110 -2.55 8.94 10.52
CA GLY A 110 -3.61 8.24 9.78
C GLY A 110 -3.09 7.45 8.59
N TRP A 111 -2.27 8.10 7.75
CA TRP A 111 -1.64 7.49 6.58
C TRP A 111 -0.68 6.36 6.98
N LEU A 112 0.13 6.55 8.03
CA LEU A 112 0.99 5.48 8.55
C LEU A 112 0.17 4.30 9.10
N GLY A 113 -0.93 4.59 9.81
CA GLY A 113 -1.86 3.58 10.28
C GLY A 113 -2.50 2.80 9.13
N HIS A 114 -2.85 3.47 8.03
CA HIS A 114 -3.39 2.83 6.84
C HIS A 114 -2.33 1.98 6.13
N ALA A 115 -1.07 2.43 6.03
CA ALA A 115 0.03 1.61 5.53
C ALA A 115 0.19 0.30 6.34
N ALA A 116 0.05 0.37 7.68
CA ALA A 116 0.06 -0.82 8.53
C ALA A 116 -1.15 -1.75 8.28
N TRP A 117 -2.32 -1.16 8.05
CA TRP A 117 -3.55 -1.87 7.68
C TRP A 117 -3.40 -2.61 6.35
N ASP A 118 -2.84 -1.95 5.33
CA ASP A 118 -2.55 -2.52 4.02
C ASP A 118 -1.55 -3.66 4.11
N PHE A 119 -0.50 -3.49 4.92
CA PHE A 119 0.48 -4.54 5.14
C PHE A 119 -0.14 -5.79 5.76
N ALA A 120 -1.09 -5.64 6.68
CA ALA A 120 -1.84 -6.76 7.23
C ALA A 120 -2.71 -7.46 6.16
N HIS A 121 -3.35 -6.70 5.27
CA HIS A 121 -4.11 -7.27 4.14
C HIS A 121 -3.21 -7.98 3.13
N ARG A 122 -2.05 -7.39 2.83
CA ARG A 122 -1.03 -8.01 1.98
C ARG A 122 -0.54 -9.34 2.54
N ARG A 123 -0.34 -9.42 3.86
CA ARG A 123 0.09 -10.66 4.54
C ARG A 123 -0.99 -11.74 4.53
N THR A 124 -2.26 -11.36 4.67
CA THR A 124 -3.38 -12.33 4.68
C THR A 124 -3.87 -12.71 3.28
N GLY A 125 -3.61 -11.88 2.27
CA GLY A 125 -4.09 -12.08 0.90
C GLY A 125 -5.61 -11.97 0.74
N ARG A 126 -6.27 -11.36 1.74
CA ARG A 126 -7.73 -11.25 1.84
C ARG A 126 -8.20 -9.82 1.60
N VAL A 127 -9.48 -9.68 1.28
CA VAL A 127 -10.27 -8.48 1.00
C VAL A 127 -9.86 -7.79 -0.29
N VAL A 128 -8.58 -7.43 -0.44
CA VAL A 128 -8.05 -6.71 -1.61
C VAL A 128 -7.00 -7.54 -2.35
N PRO A 129 -6.78 -7.31 -3.66
CA PRO A 129 -5.69 -7.96 -4.38
C PRO A 129 -4.33 -7.65 -3.73
N ARG A 130 -3.40 -8.61 -3.78
CA ARG A 130 -2.07 -8.43 -3.17
C ARG A 130 -1.31 -7.26 -3.78
N ALA A 131 -1.39 -7.08 -5.10
CA ALA A 131 -0.76 -5.94 -5.78
C ALA A 131 -1.35 -4.60 -5.33
N TRP A 132 -2.66 -4.55 -5.07
CA TRP A 132 -3.35 -3.35 -4.58
C TRP A 132 -2.88 -2.94 -3.19
N SER A 133 -2.92 -3.88 -2.24
CA SER A 133 -2.43 -3.65 -0.86
C SER A 133 -0.93 -3.30 -0.81
N GLU A 134 -0.11 -3.89 -1.69
CA GLU A 134 1.31 -3.56 -1.77
C GLU A 134 1.56 -2.15 -2.31
N TRP A 135 0.83 -1.76 -3.35
CA TRP A 135 0.91 -0.41 -3.90
C TRP A 135 0.44 0.63 -2.87
N CYS A 136 -0.72 0.41 -2.25
CA CYS A 136 -1.33 1.32 -1.28
C CYS A 136 -0.43 1.51 -0.06
N CYS A 137 0.11 0.41 0.49
CA CYS A 137 1.04 0.45 1.62
C CYS A 137 2.25 1.35 1.36
N VAL A 138 2.78 1.34 0.12
CA VAL A 138 3.96 2.14 -0.24
C VAL A 138 3.57 3.61 -0.44
N VAL A 139 2.46 3.88 -1.12
CA VAL A 139 1.95 5.26 -1.29
C VAL A 139 1.68 5.90 0.08
N ASP A 140 1.03 5.16 0.97
CA ASP A 140 0.64 5.67 2.28
C ASP A 140 1.85 5.93 3.19
N LEU A 141 2.83 5.03 3.17
CA LEU A 141 4.07 5.21 3.91
C LEU A 141 4.84 6.43 3.40
N LEU A 142 4.96 6.60 2.09
CA LEU A 142 5.64 7.75 1.49
C LEU A 142 4.87 9.04 1.74
N GLY A 143 3.53 9.02 1.68
CA GLY A 143 2.70 10.17 1.99
C GLY A 143 2.80 10.58 3.46
N ALA A 144 2.85 9.62 4.39
CA ALA A 144 3.10 9.90 5.80
C ALA A 144 4.48 10.54 6.02
N VAL A 145 5.52 10.04 5.35
CA VAL A 145 6.86 10.64 5.39
C VAL A 145 6.84 12.06 4.80
N ALA A 146 6.18 12.28 3.66
CA ALA A 146 6.06 13.59 3.04
C ALA A 146 5.35 14.60 3.95
N LEU A 147 4.25 14.19 4.60
CA LEU A 147 3.53 15.01 5.58
C LEU A 147 4.40 15.44 6.76
N LEU A 148 5.39 14.63 7.15
CA LEU A 148 6.32 14.96 8.22
C LEU A 148 7.54 15.76 7.74
N ALA A 149 7.97 15.56 6.50
CA ALA A 149 9.24 16.09 5.99
C ALA A 149 9.10 17.41 5.19
N LEU A 150 7.96 17.66 4.57
CA LEU A 150 7.72 18.82 3.68
C LEU A 150 6.98 19.97 4.39
N ALA A 151 7.22 20.13 5.69
CA ALA A 151 6.56 21.13 6.53
C ALA A 151 7.16 22.53 6.35
#